data_AF-A0A963HJQ0-F1
#
_entry.id   AF-A0A963HJQ0-F1
#
_cell.length_a   1.000
_cell.length_b   1.000
_cell.length_c   1.000
_cell.angle_alpha   90.00
_cell.angle_beta   90.00
_cell.angle_gamma   90.00
#
_symmetry.space_group_name_H-M   'P 1'
#
loop_
_entity.id
_entity.type
_entity.pdbx_description
1 polymer ?
#
loop_
_entity_poly.entity_id
_entity_poly.type
_entity_poly.pdbx_seq_one_letter_code
_entity_poly.pdbx_strand_id
1 'polypeptide(L)' 'MRQYLDLMRHVLEHGDPKTDRTGTGTLSVFGWQMRFRLQDGFPLLTTKKLHTRSIIHELL' A
#
# COMPACT_ATOMS: atom_id res chain seq x y z
N MET A 1 10.54 1.07 -3.77
CA MET A 1 9.47 1.92 -3.20
C MET A 1 8.70 2.73 -4.24
N ARG A 2 9.29 3.13 -5.38
CA ARG A 2 8.56 3.78 -6.48
C ARG A 2 7.29 3.02 -6.91
N GLN A 3 7.36 1.69 -7.05
CA GLN A 3 6.20 0.84 -7.35
C GLN A 3 4.99 1.05 -6.42
N TYR A 4 5.20 1.34 -5.13
CA TYR A 4 4.11 1.66 -4.20
C TYR A 4 3.49 3.03 -4.50
N LEU A 5 4.33 4.05 -4.78
CA LEU A 5 3.85 5.37 -5.17
C LEU A 5 3.13 5.35 -6.52
N ASP A 6 3.61 4.51 -7.44
CA ASP A 6 2.99 4.30 -8.75
C ASP A 6 1.61 3.67 -8.59
N LEU A 7 1.45 2.68 -7.69
CA LEU A 7 0.16 2.13 -7.31
C LEU A 7 -0.78 3.21 -6.73
N MET A 8 -0.30 4.01 -5.77
CA MET A 8 -1.13 5.06 -5.17
C MET A 8 -1.61 6.06 -6.22
N ARG A 9 -0.75 6.48 -7.14
CA ARG A 9 -1.13 7.34 -8.26
C ARG A 9 -2.16 6.67 -9.16
N HIS A 10 -1.93 5.42 -9.54
CA HIS A 10 -2.84 4.68 -10.41
C HIS A 10 -4.24 4.54 -9.79
N VAL A 11 -4.34 4.24 -8.49
CA VAL A 11 -5.63 4.17 -7.78
C VAL A 11 -6.35 5.51 -7.76
N LEU A 12 -5.63 6.62 -7.60
CA LEU A 12 -6.25 7.95 -7.60
C LEU A 12 -6.75 8.37 -8.98
N GLU A 13 -6.04 7.99 -10.04
CA GLU A 13 -6.37 8.39 -11.42
C GLU A 13 -7.37 7.44 -12.09
N HIS A 14 -7.35 6.14 -11.78
CA HIS A 14 -8.09 5.10 -12.50
C HIS A 14 -8.97 4.22 -11.57
N GLY A 15 -9.02 4.51 -10.28
CA GLY A 15 -9.79 3.72 -9.32
C GLY A 15 -11.29 3.91 -9.47
N ASP A 16 -12.03 2.81 -9.37
CA ASP A 16 -13.50 2.84 -9.34
C ASP A 16 -14.00 3.19 -7.94
N PRO A 17 -14.94 4.15 -7.81
CA PRO A 17 -15.56 4.50 -6.54
C PRO A 17 -16.51 3.41 -6.06
N LYS A 18 -16.41 3.05 -4.78
CA LYS A 18 -17.26 2.08 -4.11
C LYS A 18 -17.73 2.63 -2.77
N THR A 19 -18.98 2.38 -2.42
CA THR A 19 -19.53 2.70 -1.10
C THR A 19 -19.17 1.62 -0.09
N ASP A 20 -19.09 1.99 1.20
CA ASP A 20 -18.82 1.06 2.29
C ASP A 20 -19.83 1.19 3.44
N ARG A 21 -19.77 0.26 4.40
CA ARG A 21 -20.67 0.22 5.57
C ARG A 21 -20.52 1.43 6.51
N THR A 22 -19.37 2.08 6.50
CA THR A 22 -19.06 3.25 7.35
C THR A 22 -19.42 4.58 6.69
N GLY A 23 -19.84 4.57 5.42
CA GLY A 23 -20.21 5.76 4.66
C GLY A 23 -19.03 6.59 4.15
N THR A 24 -17.79 6.10 4.24
CA THR A 24 -16.61 6.84 3.75
C THR A 24 -16.39 6.61 2.26
N GLY A 25 -16.49 5.35 1.84
CA GLY A 25 -16.24 4.92 0.47
C GLY A 25 -14.77 4.73 0.16
N THR A 26 -14.48 4.15 -1.00
CA THR A 26 -13.12 3.81 -1.45
C THR A 26 -12.96 4.03 -2.95
N LEU A 27 -11.73 4.32 -3.39
CA LEU A 27 -11.30 4.14 -4.78
C LEU A 27 -10.51 2.84 -4.87
N SER A 28 -10.80 2.00 -5.85
CA SER A 28 -10.17 0.68 -5.96
C SER A 28 -9.87 0.29 -7.40
N VAL A 29 -8.76 -0.42 -7.59
CA VAL A 29 -8.39 -1.04 -8.88
C VAL A 29 -8.28 -2.55 -8.68
N PHE A 30 -8.53 -3.32 -9.73
CA PHE A 30 -8.42 -4.77 -9.68
C PHE A 30 -7.08 -5.26 -10.24
N GLY A 31 -6.41 -6.16 -9.52
CA GLY A 31 -5.24 -6.90 -10.02
C GLY A 31 -3.96 -6.08 -10.20
N TRP A 32 -3.38 -5.57 -9.11
CA TRP A 32 -2.05 -4.94 -9.14
C TRP A 32 -0.96 -5.86 -8.58
N GLN A 33 0.22 -5.88 -9.20
CA GLN A 33 1.36 -6.66 -8.73
C GLN A 33 2.55 -5.77 -8.37
N MET A 34 3.20 -6.08 -7.24
CA MET A 34 4.48 -5.49 -6.85
C MET A 34 5.51 -6.59 -6.59
N ARG A 35 6.78 -6.29 -6.84
CA ARG A 35 7.90 -7.20 -6.57
C ARG A 35 9.05 -6.44 -5.93
N PHE A 36 9.58 -7.00 -4.84
CA PHE A 36 10.70 -6.43 -4.10
C PHE A 36 11.82 -7.46 -4.00
N ARG A 37 13.04 -7.05 -4.35
CA ARG A 37 14.24 -7.88 -4.17
C ARG A 37 14.76 -7.68 -2.75
N LEU A 38 14.68 -8.72 -1.92
CA LEU A 38 15.11 -8.63 -0.51
C LEU A 38 16.63 -8.51 -0.34
N GLN A 39 17.41 -8.90 -1.35
CA GLN A 39 18.86 -8.70 -1.39
C GLN A 39 19.24 -7.22 -1.47
N ASP A 40 18.37 -6.38 -2.06
CA ASP A 40 18.61 -4.94 -2.20
C ASP A 40 18.19 -4.17 -0.93
N GLY A 41 17.74 -4.88 0.11
CA GLY A 41 17.27 -4.35 1.39
C GLY A 41 15.83 -4.76 1.73
N PHE A 42 15.40 -4.41 2.95
CA PHE A 42 14.06 -4.70 3.42
C PHE A 42 13.05 -3.67 2.87
N PRO A 43 11.92 -4.08 2.27
CA PRO A 43 10.98 -3.19 1.60
C PRO A 43 10.07 -2.42 2.57
N LEU A 44 10.66 -1.68 3.50
CA LEU A 44 9.95 -0.76 4.39
C LEU A 44 9.71 0.59 3.68
N LEU A 45 8.49 1.11 3.76
CA LEU A 45 8.18 2.43 3.21
C LEU A 45 8.97 3.52 3.96
N THR A 46 9.55 4.45 3.20
CA THR A 46 10.38 5.55 3.72
C THR A 46 9.73 6.92 3.57
N THR A 47 8.71 7.04 2.72
CA THR A 47 7.99 8.31 2.48
C THR A 47 7.04 8.69 3.61
N LYS A 48 6.82 7.78 4.56
CA LYS A 48 6.08 8.01 5.80
C LYS A 48 6.69 7.12 6.89
N LYS A 49 6.86 7.66 8.09
CA LYS A 49 7.34 6.88 9.23
C LYS A 49 6.32 5.81 9.62
N LEU A 50 6.80 4.57 9.77
CA LEU A 50 6.00 3.42 10.18
C LEU A 50 6.30 3.03 11.64
N HIS A 51 5.30 2.51 12.35
CA HIS A 51 5.47 1.99 13.70
C HIS A 51 5.92 0.53 13.67
N THR A 52 7.22 0.33 13.42
CA THR A 52 7.80 -1.01 13.16
C THR A 52 7.71 -1.97 14.35
N ARG A 53 7.68 -1.47 15.60
CA ARG A 53 7.50 -2.31 16.79
C ARG A 53 6.19 -3.09 16.76
N SER A 54 5.08 -2.45 16.39
CA SER A 54 3.79 -3.13 16.27
C SER A 54 3.80 -4.19 15.18
N ILE A 55 4.43 -3.92 14.03
CA ILE A 55 4.50 -4.86 12.91
C ILE A 55 5.25 -6.14 13.35
N ILE A 56 6.35 -5.99 14.07
CA ILE A 56 7.15 -7.14 14.54
C ILE A 56 6.40 -7.90 15.64
N HIS A 57 5.77 -7.20 16.59
CA HIS A 57 5.01 -7.86 17.67
C HIS A 57 3.71 -8.52 17.19
N GLU A 58 3.09 -8.03 16.11
CA GLU A 58 1.91 -8.68 15.51
C GLU A 58 2.29 -9.99 14.79
N LEU A 59 3.52 -10.07 14.27
CA LEU A 59 4.03 -11.25 13.58
C LEU A 59 4.42 -12.39 14.54
N LEU A 60 4.87 -12.06 15.76
CA LEU A 60 5.39 -13.00 16.76
C LEU A 60 4.30 -13.42 17.76
#